data_AF-A0A7R9C491-F1
#
_entry.id   AF-A0A7R9C491-F1
#
_cell.length_a   1.000
_cell.length_b   1.000
_cell.length_c   1.000
_cell.angle_alpha   90.00
_cell.angle_beta   90.00
_cell.angle_gamma   90.00
#
_symmetry.space_group_name_H-M   'P 1'
#
loop_
_entity.id
_entity.type
_entity.pdbx_description
1 polymer ?
#
loop_
_entity_poly.entity_id
_entity_poly.type
_entity_poly.pdbx_seq_one_letter_code
_entity_poly.pdbx_strand_id
1 'polypeptide(L)'
;IGPLVGIFHLAVVIRDGILDNQTDDEFRQVYKPKAEGFINLDKVTRSLNVSSLEHFVAFSSVSCGRGNAGQTNYGLANSVLERICEQRKADGFPGLAIQWGAIGDVGVVLDLLGDNETIVGGTVPQRILSCLQALESLLCW
;
A
#
# COMPACT_ATOMS: atom_id res chain seq x y z
N ILE A 1 -17.89 -0.50 18.28
CA ILE A 1 -18.65 0.04 17.14
C ILE A 1 -19.27 -1.05 16.24
N GLY A 2 -18.88 -2.33 16.36
CA GLY A 2 -19.52 -3.45 15.66
C GLY A 2 -18.51 -4.57 15.37
N PRO A 3 -18.93 -5.67 14.70
CA PRO A 3 -18.02 -6.65 14.12
C PRO A 3 -17.02 -6.00 13.16
N LEU A 4 -15.79 -6.51 13.11
CA LEU A 4 -14.77 -6.02 12.19
C LEU A 4 -15.01 -6.64 10.81
N VAL A 5 -15.40 -5.80 9.84
CA VAL A 5 -15.71 -6.23 8.46
C VAL A 5 -14.64 -5.85 7.45
N GLY A 6 -13.81 -4.85 7.74
CA GLY A 6 -12.81 -4.36 6.79
C GLY A 6 -11.57 -3.78 7.46
N ILE A 7 -10.41 -4.07 6.88
CA ILE A 7 -9.12 -3.46 7.19
C ILE A 7 -8.56 -2.87 5.90
N PHE A 8 -8.25 -1.57 5.93
CA PHE A 8 -7.60 -0.85 4.83
C PHE A 8 -6.28 -0.27 5.34
N HIS A 9 -5.18 -0.80 4.82
CA HIS A 9 -3.83 -0.45 5.23
C HIS A 9 -3.22 0.60 4.30
N LEU A 10 -3.29 1.86 4.74
CA LEU A 10 -2.81 3.05 4.01
C LEU A 10 -1.59 3.69 4.68
N ALA A 11 -1.06 3.10 5.76
CA ALA A 11 0.04 3.67 6.52
C ALA A 11 1.33 3.72 5.67
N VAL A 12 2.01 4.87 5.71
CA VAL A 12 3.22 5.11 4.93
C VAL A 12 4.13 6.10 5.65
N VAL A 13 5.44 5.85 5.55
CA VAL A 13 6.50 6.82 5.81
C VAL A 13 7.40 6.78 4.59
N ILE A 14 7.83 7.95 4.11
CA ILE A 14 8.66 8.09 2.92
C ILE A 14 10.07 8.50 3.33
N ARG A 15 11.06 7.80 2.77
CA ARG A 15 12.51 8.00 2.96
C ARG A 15 13.23 7.76 1.65
N ASP A 16 12.99 8.67 0.70
CA ASP A 16 13.55 8.58 -0.63
C ASP A 16 15.06 8.85 -0.61
N GLY A 17 15.79 8.09 -1.40
CA GLY A 17 17.24 8.20 -1.55
C GLY A 17 17.75 7.08 -2.43
N ILE A 18 18.68 7.39 -3.33
CA ILE A 18 19.42 6.36 -4.09
C ILE A 18 20.06 5.37 -3.12
N LEU A 19 20.25 4.13 -3.56
CA LEU A 19 20.67 3.04 -2.67
C LEU A 19 21.94 3.37 -1.88
N ASP A 20 22.91 4.03 -2.51
CA ASP A 20 24.17 4.45 -1.87
C ASP A 20 23.98 5.43 -0.70
N ASN A 21 22.85 6.14 -0.66
CA ASN A 21 22.50 7.09 0.40
C ASN A 21 21.50 6.50 1.42
N GLN A 22 21.07 5.26 1.24
CA GLN A 22 20.17 4.60 2.18
C GLN A 22 20.93 4.04 3.38
N THR A 23 20.25 3.98 4.51
CA THR A 23 20.75 3.31 5.73
C THR A 23 19.75 2.28 6.21
N ASP A 24 20.20 1.36 7.06
CA ASP A 24 19.31 0.39 7.71
C ASP A 24 18.16 1.08 8.46
N ASP A 25 18.43 2.23 9.07
CA ASP A 25 17.42 3.00 9.81
C ASP A 25 16.37 3.59 8.86
N GLU A 26 16.75 4.04 7.67
CA GLU A 26 15.79 4.49 6.65
C GLU A 26 14.91 3.35 6.16
N PHE A 27 15.49 2.18 5.92
CA PHE A 27 14.72 0.97 5.61
C PHE A 27 13.75 0.61 6.74
N ARG A 28 14.20 0.61 7.99
CA ARG A 28 13.34 0.30 9.16
C ARG A 28 12.19 1.29 9.31
N GLN A 29 12.45 2.59 9.11
CA GLN A 29 11.42 3.63 9.20
C GLN A 29 10.31 3.46 8.17
N VAL A 30 10.63 3.05 6.94
CA VAL A 30 9.63 2.77 5.90
C VAL A 30 8.95 1.42 6.13
N TYR A 31 9.71 0.40 6.53
CA TYR A 31 9.22 -0.96 6.72
C TYR A 31 8.22 -1.07 7.87
N LYS A 32 8.49 -0.42 9.00
CA LYS A 32 7.71 -0.54 10.24
C LYS A 32 6.21 -0.20 10.09
N PRO A 33 5.81 0.99 9.62
CA PRO A 33 4.39 1.32 9.51
C PRO A 33 3.71 0.48 8.43
N LYS A 34 4.46 0.02 7.42
CA LYS A 34 3.93 -0.60 6.21
C LYS A 34 3.95 -2.12 6.32
N ALA A 35 5.11 -2.73 6.13
CA ALA A 35 5.26 -4.18 6.16
C ALA A 35 5.02 -4.77 7.55
N GLU A 36 5.70 -4.28 8.59
CA GLU A 36 5.55 -4.84 9.95
C GLU A 36 4.12 -4.65 10.49
N GLY A 37 3.54 -3.46 10.29
CA GLY A 37 2.15 -3.19 10.64
C GLY A 37 1.17 -4.17 9.97
N PHE A 38 1.35 -4.44 8.68
CA PHE A 38 0.47 -5.35 7.93
C PHE A 38 0.67 -6.82 8.32
N ILE A 39 1.91 -7.25 8.60
CA ILE A 39 2.21 -8.58 9.17
C ILE A 39 1.44 -8.76 10.49
N ASN A 40 1.43 -7.74 11.36
CA ASN A 40 0.73 -7.82 12.63
C ASN A 40 -0.79 -7.88 12.46
N LEU A 41 -1.35 -7.13 11.50
CA LEU A 41 -2.78 -7.21 11.16
C LEU A 41 -3.16 -8.59 10.64
N ASP A 42 -2.35 -9.20 9.78
CA ASP A 42 -2.57 -10.57 9.28
C ASP A 42 -2.56 -11.59 10.43
N LYS A 43 -1.53 -11.56 11.28
CA LYS A 43 -1.41 -12.44 12.45
C LYS A 43 -2.61 -12.31 13.39
N VAL A 44 -2.98 -11.08 13.76
CA VAL A 44 -4.07 -10.85 14.71
C VAL A 44 -5.40 -11.31 14.14
N THR A 45 -5.72 -10.97 12.89
CA THR A 45 -6.99 -11.37 12.26
C THR A 45 -7.14 -12.89 12.14
N ARG A 46 -6.05 -13.60 11.85
CA ARG A 46 -6.03 -15.07 11.84
C ARG A 46 -6.17 -15.65 13.25
N SER A 47 -5.42 -15.13 14.22
CA SER A 47 -5.46 -15.63 15.61
C SER A 47 -6.81 -15.47 16.29
N LEU A 48 -7.53 -14.39 15.99
CA LEU A 48 -8.86 -14.10 16.51
C LEU A 48 -9.97 -14.78 15.70
N ASN A 49 -9.61 -15.45 14.59
CA ASN A 49 -10.54 -16.08 13.65
C ASN A 49 -11.72 -15.15 13.30
N VAL A 50 -11.42 -13.93 12.85
CA VAL A 50 -12.41 -12.89 12.57
C VAL A 50 -13.25 -13.29 11.35
N SER A 51 -14.30 -14.08 11.57
CA SER A 51 -15.13 -14.65 10.51
C SER A 51 -16.00 -13.62 9.79
N SER A 52 -16.19 -12.44 10.38
CA SER A 52 -16.88 -11.31 9.76
C SER A 52 -16.02 -10.48 8.82
N LEU A 53 -14.72 -10.77 8.72
CA LEU A 53 -13.80 -9.97 7.91
C LEU A 53 -14.03 -10.27 6.43
N GLU A 54 -14.50 -9.27 5.69
CA GLU A 54 -14.78 -9.35 4.25
C GLU A 54 -13.67 -8.70 3.43
N HIS A 55 -13.03 -7.66 3.98
CA HIS A 55 -12.01 -6.89 3.28
C HIS A 55 -10.69 -6.82 4.07
N PHE A 56 -9.59 -7.21 3.44
CA PHE A 56 -8.24 -7.03 3.95
C PHE A 56 -7.37 -6.45 2.83
N VAL A 57 -7.26 -5.13 2.80
CA VAL A 57 -6.79 -4.38 1.64
C VAL A 57 -5.52 -3.61 1.98
N ALA A 58 -4.49 -3.77 1.17
CA ALA A 58 -3.25 -3.03 1.23
C ALA A 58 -3.12 -2.07 0.04
N PHE A 59 -2.77 -0.81 0.32
CA PHE A 59 -2.39 0.11 -0.73
C PHE A 59 -0.91 -0.07 -1.02
N SER A 60 -0.62 -0.82 -2.08
CA SER A 60 0.71 -0.93 -2.69
C SER A 60 0.94 0.26 -3.65
N SER A 61 2.02 0.21 -4.42
CA SER A 61 2.38 1.27 -5.37
C SER A 61 3.04 0.71 -6.62
N VAL A 62 2.90 1.44 -7.72
CA VAL A 62 3.66 1.23 -8.96
C VAL A 62 5.18 1.21 -8.71
N SER A 63 5.68 1.91 -7.68
CA SER A 63 7.11 1.85 -7.29
C SER A 63 7.55 0.43 -6.92
N CYS A 64 6.65 -0.42 -6.43
CA CYS A 64 6.89 -1.85 -6.22
C CYS A 64 6.78 -2.64 -7.52
N GLY A 65 5.67 -2.49 -8.25
CA GLY A 65 5.36 -3.31 -9.42
C GLY A 65 6.20 -3.00 -10.67
N ARG A 66 6.77 -1.79 -10.77
CA ARG A 66 7.53 -1.30 -11.93
C ARG A 66 8.88 -0.68 -11.56
N GLY A 67 9.11 -0.41 -10.29
CA GLY A 67 10.32 0.27 -9.81
C GLY A 67 10.20 1.79 -9.85
N ASN A 68 10.86 2.45 -8.90
CA ASN A 68 11.09 3.89 -8.92
C ASN A 68 12.48 4.18 -8.32
N ALA A 69 13.27 5.01 -9.00
CA ALA A 69 14.62 5.32 -8.57
C ALA A 69 14.58 6.06 -7.22
N GLY A 70 15.43 5.64 -6.28
CA GLY A 70 15.46 6.20 -4.94
C GLY A 70 14.41 5.64 -3.96
N GLN A 71 13.60 4.65 -4.37
CA GLN A 71 12.53 4.09 -3.55
C GLN A 71 12.68 2.59 -3.30
N THR A 72 13.91 2.07 -3.20
CA THR A 72 14.16 0.64 -2.98
C THR A 72 13.56 0.14 -1.67
N ASN A 73 13.65 0.92 -0.59
CA ASN A 73 13.04 0.63 0.71
C ASN A 73 11.51 0.60 0.66
N TYR A 74 10.90 1.55 -0.05
CA TYR A 74 9.46 1.62 -0.26
C TYR A 74 8.96 0.48 -1.15
N GLY A 75 9.67 0.17 -2.24
CA GLY A 75 9.39 -0.98 -3.10
C GLY A 75 9.40 -2.30 -2.31
N LEU A 76 10.43 -2.52 -1.48
CA LEU A 76 10.52 -3.67 -0.58
C LEU A 76 9.30 -3.77 0.34
N ALA A 77 8.98 -2.68 1.07
CA ALA A 77 7.90 -2.68 2.05
C ALA A 77 6.53 -2.97 1.40
N ASN A 78 6.29 -2.41 0.21
CA ASN A 78 5.09 -2.70 -0.59
C ASN A 78 5.03 -4.15 -1.07
N SER A 79 6.16 -4.70 -1.52
CA SER A 79 6.23 -6.08 -2.02
C SER A 79 5.86 -7.08 -0.93
N VAL A 80 6.24 -6.82 0.33
CA VAL A 80 5.80 -7.63 1.48
C VAL A 80 4.28 -7.67 1.62
N LEU A 81 3.59 -6.54 1.42
CA LEU A 81 2.13 -6.48 1.48
C LEU A 81 1.50 -7.41 0.43
N GLU A 82 2.03 -7.38 -0.79
CA GLU A 82 1.54 -8.17 -1.91
C GLU A 82 1.68 -9.66 -1.64
N ARG A 83 2.85 -10.11 -1.13
CA ARG A 83 3.07 -11.52 -0.76
C ARG A 83 2.14 -11.98 0.36
N ILE A 84 1.84 -11.11 1.33
CA ILE A 84 0.87 -11.42 2.40
C ILE A 84 -0.53 -11.56 1.83
N CYS A 85 -0.97 -10.65 0.97
CA CYS A 85 -2.29 -10.75 0.33
C CYS A 85 -2.43 -12.01 -0.52
N GLU A 86 -1.39 -12.39 -1.26
CA GLU A 86 -1.35 -13.64 -2.03
C GLU A 86 -1.48 -14.86 -1.11
N GLN A 87 -0.69 -14.92 -0.02
CA GLN A 87 -0.77 -16.03 0.92
C GLN A 87 -2.13 -16.10 1.62
N ARG A 88 -2.72 -14.95 1.99
CA ARG A 88 -4.08 -14.89 2.54
C ARG A 88 -5.10 -15.47 1.59
N LYS A 89 -5.07 -15.08 0.30
CA LYS A 89 -5.95 -15.66 -0.72
C LYS A 89 -5.75 -17.17 -0.86
N ALA A 90 -4.50 -17.63 -0.88
CA ALA A 90 -4.18 -19.06 -0.97
C ALA A 90 -4.73 -19.87 0.22
N ASP A 91 -4.78 -19.26 1.40
CA ASP A 91 -5.31 -19.85 2.62
C ASP A 91 -6.84 -19.68 2.78
N GLY A 92 -7.52 -19.09 1.79
CA GLY A 92 -8.98 -18.86 1.82
C GLY A 92 -9.42 -17.64 2.64
N PHE A 93 -8.50 -16.76 3.01
CA PHE A 93 -8.81 -15.48 3.68
C PHE A 93 -8.89 -14.32 2.67
N PRO A 94 -9.65 -13.25 2.98
CA PRO A 94 -9.62 -12.03 2.17
C PRO A 94 -8.21 -11.45 2.12
N GLY A 95 -7.79 -10.95 0.96
CA GLY A 95 -6.50 -10.28 0.77
C GLY A 95 -6.46 -9.59 -0.57
N LEU A 96 -6.23 -8.28 -0.61
CA LEU A 96 -6.11 -7.50 -1.85
C LEU A 96 -4.97 -6.50 -1.70
N ALA A 97 -4.03 -6.49 -2.63
CA ALA A 97 -3.01 -5.44 -2.72
C ALA A 97 -3.22 -4.66 -4.02
N ILE A 98 -3.35 -3.34 -3.92
CA ILE A 98 -3.61 -2.46 -5.08
C ILE A 98 -2.35 -1.65 -5.36
N GLN A 99 -1.74 -1.84 -6.53
CA GLN A 99 -0.57 -1.08 -6.95
C GLN A 99 -0.99 0.26 -7.55
N TRP A 100 -1.23 1.25 -6.71
CA TRP A 100 -1.62 2.59 -7.17
C TRP A 100 -0.49 3.31 -7.90
N GLY A 101 -0.85 4.07 -8.94
CA GLY A 101 0.01 5.09 -9.54
C GLY A 101 0.09 6.35 -8.67
N ALA A 102 0.48 7.49 -9.26
CA ALA A 102 0.36 8.78 -8.58
C ALA A 102 -1.12 9.07 -8.26
N ILE A 103 -1.41 9.54 -7.04
CA ILE A 103 -2.76 9.92 -6.60
C ILE A 103 -2.83 11.45 -6.58
N GLY A 104 -3.85 11.99 -7.21
CA GLY A 104 -4.17 13.42 -7.23
C GLY A 104 -5.14 13.83 -6.14
N ASP A 105 -5.43 15.13 -6.07
CA ASP A 105 -6.36 15.80 -5.14
C ASP A 105 -5.96 15.81 -3.66
N VAL A 106 -5.29 14.75 -3.18
CA VAL A 106 -4.85 14.59 -1.79
C VAL A 106 -3.60 13.71 -1.72
N GLY A 107 -2.93 13.74 -0.57
CA GLY A 107 -1.85 12.81 -0.23
C GLY A 107 -0.48 13.24 -0.74
N VAL A 108 0.45 12.29 -0.65
CA VAL A 108 1.91 12.54 -0.73
C VAL A 108 2.33 13.30 -1.99
N VAL A 109 1.73 13.02 -3.15
CA VAL A 109 2.08 13.69 -4.41
C VAL A 109 1.73 15.18 -4.35
N LEU A 110 0.53 15.52 -3.87
CA LEU A 110 0.12 16.91 -3.72
C LEU A 110 0.96 17.64 -2.65
N ASP A 111 1.29 16.93 -1.57
CA ASP A 111 2.02 17.51 -0.43
C ASP A 111 3.51 17.75 -0.75
N LEU A 112 4.13 16.90 -1.58
CA LEU A 112 5.59 16.87 -1.77
C LEU A 112 6.08 17.15 -3.19
N LEU A 113 5.27 16.88 -4.23
CA LEU A 113 5.75 16.86 -5.61
C LEU A 113 5.13 17.96 -6.50
N GLY A 114 3.88 18.35 -6.28
CA GLY A 114 3.23 19.36 -7.10
C GLY A 114 1.72 19.25 -7.10
N ASP A 115 1.09 19.43 -8.26
CA ASP A 115 -0.36 19.39 -8.45
C ASP A 115 -0.82 18.20 -9.31
N ASN A 116 -2.09 18.23 -9.73
CA ASN A 116 -2.71 17.18 -10.53
C ASN A 116 -2.16 17.07 -11.97
N GLU A 117 -1.33 18.01 -12.42
CA GLU A 117 -0.71 18.00 -13.76
C GLU A 117 0.77 17.56 -13.70
N THR A 118 1.29 17.31 -12.50
CA THR A 118 2.69 16.93 -12.29
C THR A 118 2.94 15.52 -12.82
N ILE A 119 3.78 15.39 -13.84
CA ILE A 119 4.12 14.09 -14.42
C ILE A 119 5.05 13.32 -13.47
N VAL A 120 4.58 12.20 -12.93
CA VAL A 120 5.33 11.32 -12.01
C VAL A 120 5.53 9.97 -12.69
N GLY A 121 6.78 9.58 -12.92
CA GLY A 121 7.10 8.29 -13.57
C GLY A 121 6.50 8.13 -14.97
N GLY A 122 6.32 9.23 -15.70
CA GLY A 122 5.67 9.22 -17.02
C GLY A 122 4.13 9.09 -16.98
N THR A 123 3.52 9.25 -15.81
CA THR A 123 2.07 9.18 -15.60
C THR A 123 1.53 10.46 -14.98
N VAL A 124 0.21 10.69 -15.11
CA VAL A 124 -0.49 11.78 -14.44
C VAL A 124 -1.15 11.30 -13.14
N PRO A 125 -1.24 12.13 -12.09
CA PRO A 125 -1.94 11.79 -10.87
C PRO A 125 -3.41 11.45 -11.14
N GLN A 126 -3.83 10.24 -10.75
CA GLN A 126 -5.22 9.82 -10.87
C GLN A 126 -6.07 10.60 -9.86
N ARG A 127 -7.11 11.28 -10.35
CA ARG A 127 -8.04 12.06 -9.51
C ARG A 127 -8.75 11.17 -8.50
N ILE A 128 -9.00 11.66 -7.30
CA ILE A 128 -9.50 10.84 -6.17
C ILE A 128 -10.85 10.20 -6.48
N LEU A 129 -11.73 10.89 -7.23
CA LEU A 129 -13.00 10.32 -7.67
C LEU A 129 -12.79 9.11 -8.58
N SER A 130 -11.80 9.16 -9.48
CA SER A 130 -11.44 8.02 -10.32
C SER A 130 -10.81 6.89 -9.49
N CYS A 131 -9.98 7.22 -8.48
CA CYS A 131 -9.45 6.21 -7.55
C CYS A 131 -10.57 5.49 -6.78
N LEU A 132 -11.58 6.22 -6.30
CA LEU A 132 -12.70 5.62 -5.57
C LEU A 132 -13.56 4.72 -6.46
N GLN A 133 -13.82 5.11 -7.70
CA GLN A 133 -14.50 4.25 -8.69
C GLN A 133 -13.70 2.98 -9.02
N ALA A 134 -12.38 3.11 -9.16
CA ALA A 134 -11.50 1.97 -9.36
C ALA A 134 -11.47 1.06 -8.11
N LEU A 135 -11.46 1.64 -6.92
CA LEU A 135 -11.51 0.88 -5.65
C LEU A 135 -12.80 0.09 -5.53
N GLU A 136 -13.96 0.71 -5.80
CA GLU A 136 -15.25 0.02 -5.82
C GLU A 136 -15.22 -1.18 -6.79
N SER A 137 -14.69 -0.96 -7.99
CA SER A 137 -14.54 -2.04 -8.98
C SER A 137 -13.64 -3.16 -8.47
N LEU A 138 -12.52 -2.85 -7.82
CA LEU A 138 -11.54 -3.82 -7.32
C LEU A 138 -12.00 -4.59 -6.08
N LEU A 139 -12.90 -4.02 -5.27
CA LEU A 139 -13.45 -4.69 -4.08
C LEU A 139 -14.54 -5.71 -4.43
N CYS A 140 -15.14 -5.61 -5.61
CA CYS A 140 -16.17 -6.53 -6.09
C CYS A 140 -15.61 -7.79 -6.78
N TRP A 141 -14.29 -7.98 -6.84
CA TRP A 141 -13.59 -9.13 -7.44
C TRP A 141 -13.08 -10.12 -6.38
#